data_AF-A0A9D4DFF2-F1
#
_entry.id   AF-A0A9D4DFF2-F1
#
_cell.length_a   1.000
_cell.length_b   1.000
_cell.length_c   1.000
_cell.angle_alpha   90.00
_cell.angle_beta   90.00
_cell.angle_gamma   90.00
#
_symmetry.space_group_name_H-M   'P 1'
#
loop_
_entity.id
_entity.type
_entity.pdbx_description
1 polymer ?
#
loop_
_entity_poly.entity_id
_entity_poly.type
_entity_poly.pdbx_seq_one_letter_code
_entity_poly.pdbx_strand_id
1 'polypeptide(L)'
;MWGHLCSKDIYPGFLYGDLFGTPKDIDLFPGALSEKLVPGGALGPTMGCIIGDQFRRVKFGDRFFYQNQRTGFNEGMHTYVRNAFIRCTTINRSVLSEREKFL
;
A
#
# COMPACT_ATOMS: atom_id res chain seq x y z
N MET A 1 25.25 -8.55 -7.70
CA MET A 1 24.43 -7.33 -7.88
C MET A 1 22.98 -7.47 -7.39
N TRP A 2 22.40 -8.68 -7.39
CA TRP A 2 21.00 -8.95 -7.02
C TRP A 2 20.70 -9.15 -5.51
N GLY A 3 21.73 -9.40 -4.70
CA GLY A 3 21.57 -9.85 -3.30
C GLY A 3 21.03 -8.83 -2.30
N HIS A 4 20.93 -7.54 -2.67
CA HIS A 4 20.38 -6.48 -1.81
C HIS A 4 18.92 -6.11 -2.14
N LEU A 5 18.44 -6.48 -3.33
CA LEU A 5 17.09 -6.14 -3.79
C LEU A 5 16.07 -7.20 -3.39
N CYS A 6 16.43 -8.48 -3.54
CA CYS A 6 15.47 -9.58 -3.37
C CYS A 6 15.50 -10.18 -1.98
N SER A 7 14.32 -10.45 -1.40
CA SER A 7 14.21 -11.32 -0.24
C SER A 7 14.66 -12.73 -0.66
N LYS A 8 15.72 -13.25 -0.05
CA LYS A 8 16.33 -14.54 -0.42
C LYS A 8 15.37 -15.73 -0.29
N ASP A 9 14.29 -15.54 0.46
CA ASP A 9 13.29 -16.56 0.76
C ASP A 9 12.14 -16.61 -0.27
N ILE A 10 11.99 -15.58 -1.12
CA ILE A 10 10.86 -15.47 -2.06
C ILE A 10 11.31 -15.79 -3.49
N TYR A 11 12.43 -15.24 -3.94
CA TYR A 11 13.02 -15.61 -5.24
C TYR A 11 14.54 -15.74 -5.14
N PRO A 12 15.13 -16.82 -5.66
CA PRO A 12 16.58 -16.91 -5.76
C PRO A 12 17.06 -15.85 -6.75
N GLY A 13 17.86 -14.88 -6.28
CA GLY A 13 18.36 -13.76 -7.09
C GLY A 13 19.18 -14.17 -8.33
N PHE A 14 19.57 -15.45 -8.43
CA PHE A 14 20.16 -16.04 -9.63
C PHE A 14 19.17 -16.10 -10.80
N LEU A 15 17.90 -16.46 -10.55
CA LEU A 15 16.86 -16.56 -11.57
C LEU A 15 16.61 -15.22 -12.30
N TYR A 16 16.56 -14.12 -11.54
CA TYR A 16 16.38 -12.77 -12.11
C TYR A 16 17.58 -12.32 -12.94
N GLY A 17 18.79 -12.75 -12.58
CA GLY A 17 20.00 -12.48 -13.35
C GLY A 17 19.97 -13.15 -14.72
N ASP A 18 19.49 -14.39 -14.80
CA ASP A 18 19.39 -15.11 -16.07
C ASP A 18 18.23 -14.60 -16.95
N LEU A 19 17.12 -14.16 -16.33
CA LEU A 19 15.92 -13.74 -17.06
C LEU A 19 16.00 -12.30 -17.57
N PHE A 20 16.46 -11.36 -16.73
CA PHE A 20 16.43 -9.93 -17.04
C PHE A 20 17.82 -9.35 -17.32
N GLY A 21 18.90 -10.04 -16.94
CA GLY A 21 20.28 -9.56 -17.11
C GLY A 21 20.63 -8.43 -16.13
N THR A 22 19.90 -7.30 -16.19
CA THR A 22 20.10 -6.15 -15.31
C THR A 22 18.85 -5.79 -14.50
N PRO A 23 19.00 -5.19 -13.31
CA PRO A 23 17.86 -4.73 -12.50
C PRO A 23 17.00 -3.65 -13.17
N LYS A 24 17.53 -2.96 -14.19
CA LYS A 24 16.81 -1.91 -14.90
C LYS A 24 15.78 -2.45 -15.89
N ASP A 25 15.92 -3.72 -16.26
CA ASP A 25 15.07 -4.37 -17.26
C ASP A 25 13.86 -5.07 -16.62
N ILE A 26 13.71 -4.97 -15.29
CA ILE A 26 12.60 -5.56 -14.54
C ILE A 26 11.41 -4.61 -14.52
N ASP A 27 10.24 -5.16 -14.83
CA ASP A 27 8.98 -4.46 -14.65
C ASP A 27 8.67 -4.17 -13.17
N LEU A 28 7.97 -3.06 -12.93
CA LEU A 28 7.64 -2.60 -11.59
C LEU A 28 6.99 -3.67 -10.71
N PHE A 29 6.03 -4.43 -11.24
CA PHE A 29 5.27 -5.43 -10.48
C PHE A 29 6.15 -6.62 -10.01
N PRO A 30 6.83 -7.37 -10.90
CA PRO A 30 7.74 -8.43 -10.48
C PRO A 30 8.88 -7.92 -9.58
N GLY A 31 9.42 -6.73 -9.87
CA GLY A 31 10.44 -6.08 -9.02
C GLY A 31 9.92 -5.82 -7.61
N ALA A 32 8.73 -5.24 -7.49
CA ALA A 32 8.13 -4.94 -6.20
C ALA A 32 7.74 -6.18 -5.39
N LEU A 33 7.39 -7.29 -6.05
CA LEU A 33 7.17 -8.60 -5.39
C LEU A 33 8.47 -9.25 -4.91
N SER A 34 9.59 -8.93 -5.54
CA SER A 34 10.90 -9.45 -5.15
C SER A 34 11.45 -8.77 -3.91
N GLU A 35 10.97 -7.57 -3.56
CA GLU A 35 11.45 -6.81 -2.42
C GLU A 35 11.28 -7.52 -1.08
N LYS A 36 12.19 -7.22 -0.15
CA LYS A 36 12.02 -7.63 1.25
C LYS A 36 10.86 -6.86 1.88
N LEU A 37 9.95 -7.60 2.51
CA LEU A 37 8.81 -7.02 3.23
C LEU A 37 9.27 -6.11 4.38
N VAL A 38 8.54 -5.02 4.61
CA VAL A 38 8.75 -4.18 5.79
C VAL A 38 8.37 -4.95 7.07
N PRO A 39 9.02 -4.70 8.22
CA PRO A 39 8.70 -5.42 9.45
C PRO A 39 7.23 -5.30 9.84
N GLY A 40 6.54 -6.44 9.96
CA GLY A 40 5.10 -6.49 10.27
C GLY A 40 4.17 -6.08 9.13
N GLY A 41 4.70 -5.82 7.93
CA GLY A 41 3.93 -5.49 6.74
C GLY A 41 3.86 -6.63 5.73
N ALA A 42 2.85 -6.56 4.85
CA ALA A 42 2.66 -7.53 3.77
C ALA A 42 3.36 -7.14 2.46
N LEU A 43 3.97 -5.96 2.40
CA LEU A 43 4.54 -5.36 1.19
C LEU A 43 5.96 -4.87 1.42
N GLY A 44 6.75 -4.83 0.35
CA GLY A 44 8.03 -4.13 0.32
C GLY A 44 7.86 -2.61 0.38
N PRO A 45 8.96 -1.87 0.63
CA PRO A 45 8.94 -0.41 0.76
C PRO A 45 8.38 0.30 -0.48
N THR A 46 8.71 -0.16 -1.69
CA THR A 46 8.28 0.51 -2.92
C THR A 46 6.78 0.34 -3.14
N MET A 47 6.29 -0.90 -3.07
CA MET A 47 4.85 -1.16 -3.25
C MET A 47 4.02 -0.52 -2.12
N GLY A 48 4.54 -0.54 -0.89
CA GLY A 48 3.91 0.14 0.25
C GLY A 48 3.74 1.64 0.03
N CYS A 49 4.77 2.31 -0.49
CA CYS A 49 4.72 3.73 -0.84
C CYS A 49 3.70 4.03 -1.95
N ILE A 50 3.74 3.27 -3.05
CA ILE A 50 2.83 3.46 -4.19
C ILE A 50 1.37 3.27 -3.77
N ILE A 51 1.07 2.16 -3.08
CA ILE A 51 -0.30 1.87 -2.62
C ILE A 51 -0.74 2.90 -1.58
N GLY A 52 0.15 3.34 -0.70
CA GLY A 52 -0.12 4.40 0.27
C GLY A 52 -0.52 5.72 -0.38
N ASP A 53 0.24 6.18 -1.39
CA ASP A 53 -0.10 7.40 -2.13
C ASP A 53 -1.41 7.26 -2.91
N GLN A 54 -1.63 6.10 -3.54
CA GLN A 54 -2.88 5.86 -4.27
C GLN A 54 -4.10 5.82 -3.35
N PHE A 55 -4.00 5.16 -2.21
CA PHE A 55 -5.07 5.15 -1.22
C PHE A 55 -5.35 6.56 -0.69
N ARG A 56 -4.30 7.36 -0.46
CA ARG A 56 -4.43 8.77 -0.07
C ARG A 56 -5.20 9.57 -1.13
N ARG A 57 -4.83 9.43 -2.41
CA ARG A 57 -5.51 10.12 -3.52
C ARG A 57 -6.97 9.72 -3.63
N VAL A 58 -7.29 8.43 -3.51
CA VAL A 58 -8.67 7.95 -3.54
C VAL A 58 -9.46 8.49 -2.36
N LYS A 59 -8.91 8.43 -1.15
CA LYS A 59 -9.56 8.93 0.08
C LYS A 59 -9.96 10.41 -0.02
N PHE A 60 -9.07 11.26 -0.51
CA PHE A 60 -9.31 12.70 -0.59
C PHE A 60 -9.91 13.16 -1.92
N GLY A 61 -9.76 12.38 -2.98
CA GLY A 61 -10.27 12.68 -4.32
C GLY A 61 -11.68 12.16 -4.56
N ASP A 62 -12.07 11.06 -3.93
CA ASP A 62 -13.44 10.53 -4.03
C ASP A 62 -14.39 11.35 -3.17
N ARG A 63 -15.27 12.11 -3.83
CA ARG A 63 -16.29 12.90 -3.16
C ARG A 63 -17.11 12.05 -2.21
N PHE A 64 -17.45 10.82 -2.59
CA PHE A 64 -18.33 9.91 -1.86
C PHE A 64 -17.61 9.09 -0.77
N PHE A 65 -16.33 9.36 -0.54
CA PHE A 65 -15.61 8.74 0.56
C PHE A 65 -16.31 9.04 1.90
N TYR A 66 -16.50 8.03 2.75
CA TYR A 66 -17.37 8.10 3.95
C TYR A 66 -17.01 9.20 4.97
N GLN A 67 -15.78 9.72 4.93
CA GLN A 67 -15.33 10.83 5.79
C GLN A 67 -15.65 12.22 5.22
N ASN A 68 -16.04 12.31 3.95
CA ASN A 68 -16.29 13.57 3.26
C ASN A 68 -17.70 14.08 3.56
N GLN A 69 -17.79 15.15 4.35
CA GLN A 69 -19.05 15.79 4.79
C GLN A 69 -19.81 16.54 3.68
N ARG A 70 -19.22 16.67 2.47
CA ARG A 70 -19.76 17.45 1.35
C ARG A 70 -20.62 16.62 0.39
N THR A 71 -21.15 15.52 0.86
CA THR A 71 -21.92 14.57 0.05
C THR A 71 -23.38 14.63 0.43
N GLY A 72 -24.27 14.46 -0.54
CA GLY A 72 -25.72 14.43 -0.34
C GLY A 72 -26.22 13.17 0.38
N PHE A 73 -25.39 12.51 1.20
CA PHE A 73 -25.87 11.40 2.03
C PHE A 73 -26.61 11.96 3.25
N ASN A 74 -27.69 11.30 3.64
CA ASN A 74 -28.36 11.59 4.90
C ASN A 74 -27.42 11.29 6.08
N GLU A 75 -27.46 12.10 7.15
CA GLU A 75 -26.56 12.00 8.32
C GLU A 75 -26.50 10.59 8.94
N GLY A 76 -27.61 9.85 8.89
CA GLY A 76 -27.68 8.45 9.36
C GLY A 76 -26.81 7.48 8.55
N MET A 77 -26.71 7.65 7.23
CA MET A 77 -25.89 6.77 6.37
C MET A 77 -24.40 6.98 6.62
N HIS A 78 -23.95 8.23 6.79
CA HIS A 78 -22.56 8.54 7.11
C HIS A 78 -22.10 7.83 8.39
N THR A 79 -22.94 7.83 9.41
CA THR A 79 -22.62 7.25 10.72
C THR A 79 -22.53 5.72 10.64
N TYR A 80 -23.42 5.08 9.90
CA TYR A 80 -23.39 3.63 9.71
C TYR A 80 -22.13 3.16 8.97
N VAL A 81 -21.85 3.75 7.80
CA VAL A 81 -20.69 3.36 6.98
C VAL A 81 -19.39 3.66 7.71
N ARG A 82 -19.30 4.80 8.40
CA ARG A 82 -18.14 5.15 9.23
C ARG A 82 -17.91 4.14 10.36
N ASN A 83 -18.96 3.75 11.07
CA ASN A 83 -18.85 2.80 12.17
C ASN A 83 -18.53 1.38 11.68
N ALA A 84 -19.09 0.96 10.55
CA ALA A 84 -18.76 -0.31 9.91
C ALA A 84 -17.28 -0.34 9.46
N PHE A 85 -16.81 0.71 8.78
CA PHE A 85 -15.42 0.78 8.32
C PHE A 85 -14.43 0.81 9.49
N ILE A 86 -14.67 1.65 10.50
CA ILE A 86 -13.82 1.72 11.72
C ILE A 86 -13.78 0.37 12.46
N ARG A 87 -14.87 -0.40 12.43
CA ARG A 87 -14.93 -1.73 13.07
C ARG A 87 -14.28 -2.82 12.23
N CYS A 88 -14.39 -2.75 10.90
CA CYS A 88 -13.86 -3.78 9.99
C CYS A 88 -12.38 -3.59 9.66
N THR A 89 -11.84 -2.38 9.78
CA THR A 89 -10.40 -2.16 9.66
C THR A 89 -9.78 -2.14 11.05
N THR A 90 -8.87 -3.07 11.37
CA THR A 90 -7.96 -3.00 12.55
C THR A 90 -7.06 -1.75 12.56
N ILE A 91 -7.16 -0.95 11.49
CA ILE A 91 -6.54 0.36 11.36
C ILE A 91 -7.14 1.29 12.42
N ASN A 92 -6.40 1.42 13.51
CA ASN A 92 -6.59 2.47 14.50
C ASN A 92 -6.61 3.83 13.78
N ARG A 93 -7.38 4.78 14.30
CA ARG A 93 -7.61 6.11 13.70
C ARG A 93 -6.31 6.83 13.27
N SER A 94 -5.19 6.45 13.87
CA SER A 94 -3.84 6.94 13.62
C SER A 94 -3.25 6.65 12.24
N VAL A 95 -3.52 5.50 11.59
CA VAL A 95 -2.96 5.24 10.23
C VAL A 95 -3.63 6.13 9.17
N LEU A 96 -4.83 6.65 9.47
CA LEU A 96 -5.59 7.50 8.56
C LEU A 96 -5.34 9.00 8.78
N SER A 97 -4.62 9.39 9.85
CA SER A 97 -4.36 10.79 10.21
C SER A 97 -2.89 11.21 10.13
N GLU A 98 -1.93 10.28 10.09
CA GLU A 98 -0.51 10.65 10.21
C GLU A 98 0.24 10.53 8.89
N ARG A 99 0.89 11.63 8.51
CA ARG A 99 1.79 11.80 7.36
C ARG A 99 3.09 10.96 7.45
N GLU A 100 3.32 10.17 8.51
CA GLU A 100 4.70 9.86 8.95
C GLU A 100 4.98 8.40 9.36
N LYS A 101 4.22 7.40 8.87
CA LYS A 101 4.51 5.99 9.22
C LYS A 101 4.99 5.10 8.08
N PHE A 102 5.06 5.65 6.86
CA PHE A 102 5.52 4.92 5.67
C PHE A 102 6.62 5.67 4.90
N LEU A 103 7.16 6.74 5.48
CA LEU A 103 8.38 7.43 5.04
C LEU A 103 9.38 7.44 6.19
#